data_AF-A0A962SY41-F1
#
_entry.id   AF-A0A962SY41-F1
#
_cell.length_a   1.000
_cell.length_b   1.000
_cell.length_c   1.000
_cell.angle_alpha   90.00
_cell.angle_beta   90.00
_cell.angle_gamma   90.00
#
_symmetry.space_group_name_H-M   'P 1'
#
loop_
_entity.id
_entity.type
_entity.pdbx_description
1 polymer ?
#
loop_
_entity_poly.entity_id
_entity_poly.type
_entity_poly.pdbx_seq_one_letter_code
_entity_poly.pdbx_strand_id
1 'polypeptide(L)'
;RVHAGLNKGEARNALARAVFFNRLGEIRDRSFEQQRYRASGLNLVTAAIVLWNTAYLERATKALNEHGKPVDGTLLQYLSPLGWEHINLTGDYLWRNSTKIGAGHFRPLRPLQPA
;
A
#
# COMPACT_ATOMS: atom_id res chain seq x y z
N ARG A 1 -2.06 24.79 -8.83
CA ARG A 1 -2.74 23.82 -7.94
C ARG A 1 -3.31 22.58 -8.67
N VAL A 2 -3.20 22.45 -10.00
CA VAL A 2 -3.73 21.31 -10.76
C VAL A 2 -2.77 20.09 -10.80
N HIS A 3 -1.46 20.30 -10.79
CA HIS A 3 -0.46 19.22 -10.88
C HIS A 3 -0.41 18.28 -9.66
N ALA A 4 -0.63 18.79 -8.44
CA ALA A 4 -0.64 17.94 -7.25
C ALA A 4 -1.82 16.95 -7.23
N GLY A 5 -2.96 17.32 -7.84
CA GLY A 5 -4.10 16.42 -8.02
C GLY A 5 -3.85 15.38 -9.09
N LEU A 6 -3.18 15.76 -10.20
CA LEU A 6 -2.76 14.84 -11.26
C LEU A 6 -1.79 13.79 -10.74
N ASN A 7 -0.76 14.17 -9.97
CA ASN A 7 0.20 13.23 -9.40
C ASN A 7 -0.46 12.20 -8.46
N LYS A 8 -1.46 12.62 -7.67
CA LYS A 8 -2.21 11.71 -6.78
C LYS A 8 -3.11 10.75 -7.57
N GLY A 9 -3.81 11.25 -8.58
CA GLY A 9 -4.65 10.45 -9.46
C GLY A 9 -3.85 9.44 -10.26
N GLU A 10 -2.70 9.86 -10.78
CA GLU A 10 -1.76 9.02 -11.53
C GLU A 10 -1.14 7.94 -10.65
N ALA A 11 -0.66 8.29 -9.45
CA ALA A 11 -0.12 7.31 -8.50
C ALA A 11 -1.18 6.29 -8.07
N ARG A 12 -2.42 6.72 -7.84
CA ARG A 12 -3.54 5.80 -7.56
C ARG A 12 -3.83 4.90 -8.76
N ASN A 13 -3.83 5.44 -9.97
CA ASN A 13 -4.07 4.65 -11.17
C ASN A 13 -2.93 3.64 -11.40
N ALA A 14 -1.68 4.05 -11.18
CA ALA A 14 -0.51 3.18 -11.26
C ALA A 14 -0.57 2.05 -10.22
N LEU A 15 -0.95 2.33 -8.96
CA LEU A 15 -1.20 1.31 -7.95
C LEU A 15 -2.30 0.34 -8.40
N ALA A 16 -3.44 0.87 -8.86
CA ALA A 16 -4.55 0.06 -9.32
C ALA A 16 -4.15 -0.85 -10.49
N ARG A 17 -3.36 -0.35 -11.45
CA ARG A 17 -2.81 -1.16 -12.55
C ARG A 17 -1.87 -2.25 -12.06
N ALA A 18 -1.00 -1.93 -11.10
CA ALA A 18 -0.07 -2.90 -10.51
C ALA A 18 -0.82 -4.02 -9.77
N VAL A 19 -1.88 -3.68 -9.03
CA VAL A 19 -2.74 -4.67 -8.34
C VAL A 19 -3.56 -5.49 -9.34
N PHE A 20 -4.05 -4.87 -10.42
CA PHE A 20 -4.90 -5.50 -11.41
C PHE A 20 -4.11 -6.23 -12.52
N PHE A 21 -2.84 -6.53 -12.30
CA PHE A 21 -1.88 -7.05 -13.29
C PHE A 21 -2.37 -8.27 -14.11
N ASN A 22 -3.26 -9.11 -13.59
CA ASN A 22 -3.82 -10.23 -14.34
C ASN A 22 -4.63 -9.73 -15.56
N ARG A 23 -4.30 -10.23 -16.76
CA ARG A 23 -4.81 -9.74 -18.06
C ARG A 23 -4.52 -8.26 -18.35
N LEU A 24 -3.32 -7.77 -18.01
CA LEU A 24 -2.88 -6.38 -18.30
C LEU A 24 -3.76 -5.29 -17.68
N GLY A 25 -4.56 -5.62 -16.66
CA GLY A 25 -5.49 -4.67 -16.09
C GLY A 25 -6.79 -4.48 -16.88
N GLU A 26 -7.14 -5.39 -17.78
CA GLU A 26 -8.38 -5.31 -18.57
C GLU A 26 -9.53 -6.14 -17.97
N ILE A 27 -10.67 -5.48 -17.74
CA ILE A 27 -11.92 -6.16 -17.37
C ILE A 27 -12.63 -6.61 -18.66
N ARG A 28 -12.46 -7.87 -19.05
CA ARG A 28 -13.13 -8.49 -20.23
C ARG A 28 -14.32 -9.39 -19.87
N ASP A 29 -14.98 -9.15 -18.73
CA ASP A 29 -16.14 -9.97 -18.37
C ASP A 29 -17.33 -9.67 -19.27
N ARG A 30 -18.10 -10.71 -19.56
CA ARG A 30 -19.24 -10.64 -20.49
C ARG A 30 -20.46 -9.96 -19.86
N SER A 31 -20.62 -9.99 -18.53
CA SER A 31 -21.74 -9.37 -17.84
C SER A 31 -21.32 -8.15 -17.02
N PHE A 32 -22.21 -7.15 -16.95
CA PHE A 32 -22.00 -5.94 -16.16
C PHE A 32 -21.78 -6.23 -14.67
N GLU A 33 -22.48 -7.22 -14.11
CA GLU A 33 -22.30 -7.62 -12.72
C GLU A 33 -20.89 -8.14 -12.43
N GLN A 34 -20.34 -8.98 -13.32
CA GLN A 34 -18.98 -9.49 -13.17
C GLN A 34 -17.94 -8.36 -13.25
N GLN A 35 -18.14 -7.39 -14.16
CA GLN A 35 -17.29 -6.21 -14.24
C GLN A 35 -17.35 -5.38 -12.94
N ARG A 36 -18.57 -5.20 -12.38
CA ARG A 36 -18.78 -4.49 -11.11
C ARG A 36 -18.09 -5.21 -9.94
N TYR A 37 -18.20 -6.53 -9.86
CA TYR A 37 -17.51 -7.30 -8.82
C TYR A 37 -15.99 -7.16 -8.91
N ARG A 38 -15.41 -7.23 -10.12
CA ARG A 38 -13.97 -7.03 -10.31
C ARG A 38 -13.51 -5.62 -9.97
N ALA A 39 -14.24 -4.59 -10.42
CA ALA A 39 -13.93 -3.20 -10.10
C ALA A 39 -14.02 -2.92 -8.59
N SER A 40 -15.05 -3.47 -7.92
CA SER A 40 -15.21 -3.35 -6.47
C SER A 40 -14.08 -4.05 -5.71
N GLY A 41 -13.72 -5.28 -6.11
CA GLY A 41 -12.61 -6.02 -5.53
C GLY A 41 -11.26 -5.30 -5.69
N LEU A 42 -11.00 -4.75 -6.88
CA LEU A 42 -9.80 -3.94 -7.13
C LEU A 42 -9.74 -2.70 -6.22
N ASN A 43 -10.86 -1.98 -6.09
CA ASN A 43 -10.93 -0.82 -5.20
C ASN A 43 -10.71 -1.22 -3.73
N LEU A 44 -11.28 -2.35 -3.30
CA LEU A 44 -11.10 -2.87 -1.94
C LEU A 44 -9.62 -3.18 -1.64
N VAL A 45 -8.95 -3.92 -2.53
CA VAL A 45 -7.52 -4.27 -2.35
C VAL A 45 -6.65 -3.02 -2.39
N THR A 46 -6.91 -2.10 -3.32
CA THR A 46 -6.20 -0.81 -3.41
C THR A 46 -6.34 -0.01 -2.12
N ALA A 47 -7.55 0.09 -1.59
CA ALA A 47 -7.82 0.80 -0.33
C ALA A 47 -7.12 0.11 0.87
N ALA A 48 -7.12 -1.22 0.91
CA ALA A 48 -6.43 -1.99 1.95
C ALA A 48 -4.91 -1.74 1.94
N ILE A 49 -4.29 -1.68 0.77
CA ILE A 49 -2.86 -1.34 0.62
C ILE A 49 -2.60 0.08 1.13
N VAL A 50 -3.41 1.06 0.73
CA VAL A 50 -3.25 2.46 1.17
C VAL A 50 -3.40 2.59 2.69
N LEU A 51 -4.37 1.89 3.27
CA LEU A 51 -4.57 1.86 4.71
C LEU A 51 -3.36 1.25 5.42
N TRP A 52 -2.86 0.11 4.94
CA TRP A 52 -1.67 -0.54 5.47
C TRP A 52 -0.46 0.40 5.42
N ASN A 53 -0.22 1.03 4.27
CA ASN A 53 0.90 1.96 4.11
C ASN A 53 0.79 3.15 5.06
N THR A 54 -0.38 3.77 5.17
CA THR A 54 -0.61 4.88 6.10
C THR A 54 -0.24 4.50 7.53
N ALA A 55 -0.75 3.36 8.01
CA ALA A 55 -0.50 2.90 9.38
C ALA A 55 0.99 2.53 9.64
N TYR A 56 1.66 1.92 8.66
CA TYR A 56 3.08 1.55 8.83
C TYR A 56 4.03 2.73 8.65
N LEU A 57 3.69 3.72 7.83
CA LEU A 57 4.47 4.94 7.68
C LEU A 57 4.48 5.74 8.98
N GLU A 58 3.34 5.89 9.65
CA GLU A 58 3.26 6.51 10.98
C GLU A 58 4.13 5.76 12.01
N ARG A 59 4.07 4.42 12.01
CA ARG A 59 4.91 3.62 12.92
C ARG A 59 6.39 3.74 12.60
N ALA A 60 6.75 3.80 11.32
CA ALA A 60 8.14 3.94 10.89
C ALA A 60 8.72 5.30 11.27
N THR A 61 7.96 6.40 11.11
CA THR A 61 8.42 7.74 11.50
C THR A 61 8.60 7.84 13.02
N LYS A 62 7.68 7.26 13.80
CA LYS A 62 7.82 7.18 15.26
C LYS A 62 9.07 6.38 15.67
N ALA A 63 9.29 5.21 15.09
CA ALA A 63 10.46 4.39 15.38
C ALA A 63 11.78 5.11 15.01
N LEU A 64 11.83 5.82 13.88
CA LEU A 64 13.01 6.60 13.50
C LEU A 64 13.33 7.71 14.53
N ASN A 65 12.30 8.41 15.00
CA ASN A 65 12.44 9.43 16.05
C ASN A 65 12.97 8.82 17.36
N GLU A 66 12.41 7.70 17.80
CA GLU A 66 12.84 6.99 19.02
C GLU A 66 14.29 6.48 18.94
N HIS A 67 14.77 6.15 17.74
CA HIS A 67 16.14 5.70 17.49
C HIS A 67 17.14 6.84 17.21
N GLY A 68 16.77 8.09 17.50
CA GLY A 68 17.66 9.24 17.35
C GLY A 68 17.93 9.66 15.90
N LYS A 69 17.10 9.23 14.95
CA LYS A 69 17.09 9.66 13.55
C LYS A 69 15.83 10.49 13.28
N PRO A 70 15.73 11.72 13.84
CA PRO A 70 14.50 12.49 13.76
C PRO A 70 14.12 12.79 12.31
N VAL A 71 12.87 12.50 11.96
CA VAL A 71 12.31 12.85 10.65
C VAL A 71 11.77 14.27 10.73
N ASP A 72 12.20 15.13 9.80
CA ASP A 72 11.67 16.49 9.68
C ASP A 72 10.15 16.45 9.43
N GLY A 73 9.38 17.00 10.36
CA GLY A 73 7.92 17.06 10.28
C GLY A 73 7.40 17.80 9.04
N THR A 74 8.19 18.75 8.52
CA THR A 74 7.83 19.48 7.30
C THR A 74 7.87 18.58 6.06
N LEU A 75 8.62 17.48 6.09
CA LEU A 75 8.70 16.52 4.99
C LEU A 75 7.53 15.54 4.98
N LEU A 76 6.87 15.32 6.13
CA LEU A 76 5.77 14.35 6.24
C LEU A 76 4.59 14.68 5.32
N GLN A 77 4.36 15.96 5.00
CA GLN A 77 3.30 16.38 4.08
C GLN A 77 3.50 15.89 2.63
N TYR A 78 4.74 15.53 2.27
CA TYR A 78 5.10 15.03 0.94
C TYR A 78 5.09 13.50 0.88
N LEU A 79 4.86 12.82 2.00
CA LEU A 79 4.80 11.37 2.06
C LEU A 79 3.51 10.86 1.40
N SER A 80 3.66 9.91 0.47
CA SER A 80 2.53 9.29 -0.21
C SER A 80 2.31 7.85 0.28
N PRO A 81 1.11 7.49 0.75
CA PRO A 81 0.79 6.10 1.10
C PRO A 81 0.52 5.25 -0.14
N LEU A 82 0.69 5.80 -1.35
CA LEU A 82 0.42 5.10 -2.60
C LEU A 82 1.63 4.32 -3.12
N GLY A 83 2.79 4.30 -2.47
CA GLY A 83 3.92 3.46 -2.90
C GLY A 83 3.65 1.97 -2.69
N TRP A 84 4.07 1.09 -3.63
CA TRP A 84 3.85 -0.37 -3.53
C TRP A 84 5.07 -1.22 -3.84
N GLU A 85 6.24 -0.63 -4.06
CA GLU A 85 7.46 -1.37 -4.41
C GLU A 85 7.91 -2.34 -3.30
N HIS A 86 7.51 -2.09 -2.05
CA HIS A 86 7.74 -2.98 -0.91
C HIS A 86 6.71 -4.13 -0.79
N ILE A 87 5.75 -4.23 -1.70
CA ILE A 87 4.70 -5.25 -1.71
C ILE A 87 4.95 -6.18 -2.89
N ASN A 88 5.11 -7.47 -2.60
CA ASN A 88 5.10 -8.50 -3.65
C ASN A 88 3.66 -8.69 -4.13
N LEU A 89 3.33 -8.13 -5.30
CA LEU A 89 2.02 -8.27 -5.94
C LEU A 89 1.91 -9.55 -6.79
N THR A 90 3.05 -10.17 -7.12
CA THR A 90 3.16 -11.40 -7.91
C THR A 90 4.00 -12.44 -7.19
N GLY A 91 3.61 -13.71 -7.28
CA GLY A 91 4.33 -14.85 -6.69
C GLY A 91 3.44 -15.72 -5.82
N ASP A 92 4.06 -16.70 -5.17
CA ASP A 92 3.36 -17.65 -4.29
C ASP A 92 3.22 -17.08 -2.88
N TYR A 93 1.96 -16.95 -2.42
CA TYR A 93 1.64 -16.46 -1.09
C TYR A 93 1.50 -17.63 -0.10
N LEU A 94 2.59 -17.93 0.61
CA LEU A 94 2.57 -18.95 1.66
C LEU A 94 2.05 -18.37 2.98
N TRP A 95 0.80 -18.69 3.31
CA TRP A 95 0.21 -18.39 4.61
C TRP A 95 0.62 -19.45 5.63
N ARG A 96 1.76 -19.22 6.31
CA ARG A 96 2.10 -20.02 7.50
C ARG A 96 1.19 -19.58 8.65
N ASN A 97 0.46 -20.53 9.24
CA ASN A 97 -0.46 -20.32 10.38
C ASN A 97 0.24 -19.83 11.69
N SER A 98 1.52 -19.44 11.63
CA SER A 98 2.41 -19.28 12.78
C SER A 98 2.69 -17.85 13.20
N THR A 99 2.18 -16.83 12.50
CA THR A 99 2.18 -15.46 13.03
C THR A 99 0.75 -15.03 13.23
N LYS A 100 0.16 -15.47 14.35
CA LYS A 100 -1.01 -14.80 14.93
C LYS A 100 -0.56 -13.41 15.36
N ILE A 101 -0.50 -12.49 14.42
CA ILE A 101 -0.54 -11.08 14.75
C ILE A 101 -1.90 -10.93 15.41
N GLY A 102 -1.93 -10.77 16.74
CA GLY A 102 -3.18 -10.62 17.48
C GLY A 102 -4.00 -9.47 16.89
N ALA A 103 -5.31 -9.46 17.13
CA ALA A 103 -6.15 -8.35 16.69
C ALA A 103 -5.57 -7.01 17.18
N GLY A 104 -5.40 -6.05 16.27
CA GLY A 104 -4.80 -4.74 16.57
C GLY A 104 -3.27 -4.72 16.73
N HIS A 105 -2.60 -5.87 16.65
CA HIS A 105 -1.15 -5.91 16.57
C HIS A 105 -0.69 -5.73 15.12
N PHE A 106 0.56 -5.31 14.97
CA PHE A 106 1.17 -5.09 13.67
C PHE A 106 2.37 -6.01 13.49
N ARG A 107 2.77 -6.25 12.23
CA ARG A 107 4.07 -6.83 11.93
C ARG A 107 5.18 -5.94 12.50
N PRO A 108 6.28 -6.54 13.00
CA PRO A 108 7.45 -5.78 13.41
C PRO A 108 8.03 -5.02 12.21
N LEU A 109 8.59 -3.85 12.48
CA LEU A 109 9.33 -3.09 11.49
C LEU A 109 10.65 -3.81 11.19
N ARG A 110 11.22 -3.56 10.00
CA ARG A 110 12.57 -4.03 9.69
C ARG A 110 13.58 -3.38 10.65
N PRO A 111 14.59 -4.12 11.15
CA PRO A 111 15.64 -3.54 11.97
C PRO A 111 16.29 -2.36 11.25
N LEU A 112 16.49 -1.25 11.96
CA LEU A 112 17.26 -0.14 11.45
C LEU A 112 18.73 -0.56 11.40
N GLN A 113 19.39 -0.36 10.26
CA GLN A 113 20.83 -0.57 10.17
C GLN A 113 21.55 0.44 11.07
N PRO A 114 22.54 0.00 11.87
CA PRO A 114 23.40 0.91 12.62
C PRO A 114 24.15 1.82 11.63
N ALA A 115 24.43 3.04 12.08
CA ALA A 115 25.17 4.03 11.31
C ALA A 115 26.65 3.62 11.15
#